data_AF-A0A1E1WH89-F1
#
_entry.id   AF-A0A1E1WH89-F1
#
_cell.length_a   1.000
_cell.length_b   1.000
_cell.length_c   1.000
_cell.angle_alpha   90.00
_cell.angle_beta   90.00
_cell.angle_gamma   90.00
#
_symmetry.space_group_name_H-M   'P 1'
#
loop_
_entity.id
_entity.type
_entity.pdbx_description
1 polymer ?
#
loop_
_entity_poly.entity_id
_entity_poly.type
_entity_poly.pdbx_seq_one_letter_code
_entity_poly.pdbx_strand_id
1 'polypeptide(L)'
;GARLPALPLWTCIKACGARRLCSRLHHAFRSARTAYATVANAQLRLLSERPGGDEPPTVDIVDAISQASACVAFQFAPPGVEKPPPYYDKLNSWFGQVLQREADMISIEVCETESHGVVLRYCPLEGSLLEEQQVGAFASIIEAQLHVLEATVELREPFQKMVQEHPTLRLVHVPGWAGLGGVRYVPVGWEDASNDELNSLNRQLVTQLRATDGAFSCGDGDDGLACVRFGMVTADSDVDELLELVLSAGKEVEESSRALTNMTEVLKKGIEAAQADIERENAERLWQEGLLRRVPVVGRVVDW
;
A
#
# COMPACT_ATOMS: atom_id res chain seq x y z
N GLY A 1 -35.62 22.81 15.65
CA GLY A 1 -35.95 22.39 17.03
C GLY A 1 -36.10 20.89 17.07
N ALA A 2 -35.01 20.16 17.32
CA ALA A 2 -35.08 18.73 17.55
C ALA A 2 -35.64 18.50 18.96
N ARG A 3 -36.69 17.67 19.09
CA ARG A 3 -37.17 17.23 20.40
C ARG A 3 -36.05 16.43 21.05
N LEU A 4 -35.43 16.98 22.10
CA LEU A 4 -34.54 16.22 22.96
C LEU A 4 -35.27 14.93 23.38
N PRO A 5 -34.66 13.75 23.24
CA PRO A 5 -35.25 12.51 23.68
C PRO A 5 -35.29 12.48 25.22
N ALA A 6 -36.27 13.18 25.78
CA ALA A 6 -36.38 13.42 27.22
C ALA A 6 -36.55 12.12 28.00
N LEU A 7 -37.24 11.13 27.43
CA LEU A 7 -37.46 9.84 28.08
C LEU A 7 -36.18 8.99 28.17
N PRO A 8 -35.40 8.77 27.09
CA PRO A 8 -34.08 8.13 27.18
C PRO A 8 -33.09 8.84 28.11
N LEU A 9 -33.05 10.18 28.08
CA LEU A 9 -32.17 10.93 28.98
C LEU A 9 -32.58 10.73 30.45
N TRP A 10 -33.88 10.85 30.74
CA TRP A 10 -34.42 10.66 32.08
C TRP A 10 -34.19 9.23 32.59
N THR A 11 -34.42 8.20 31.77
CA THR A 11 -34.18 6.80 32.16
C THR A 11 -32.69 6.55 32.42
N CYS A 12 -31.78 7.05 31.59
CA CYS A 12 -30.33 6.94 31.80
C CYS A 12 -29.89 7.61 33.11
N ILE A 13 -30.33 8.85 33.35
CA ILE A 13 -29.98 9.59 34.58
C ILE A 13 -30.53 8.88 35.82
N LYS A 14 -31.77 8.37 35.77
CA LYS A 14 -32.38 7.63 36.88
C LYS A 14 -31.71 6.28 37.13
N ALA A 15 -31.39 5.53 36.07
CA ALA A 15 -30.78 4.21 36.19
C ALA A 15 -29.32 4.27 36.65
N CYS A 16 -28.52 5.20 36.12
CA CYS A 16 -27.13 5.37 36.55
C CYS A 16 -27.03 6.07 37.90
N GLY A 17 -27.93 7.02 38.18
CA GLY A 17 -27.83 7.94 39.31
C GLY A 17 -26.76 9.02 39.07
N ALA A 18 -27.02 10.22 39.61
CA ALA A 18 -26.16 11.39 39.38
C ALA A 18 -24.70 11.17 39.77
N ARG A 19 -24.44 10.46 40.88
CA ARG A 19 -23.05 10.19 41.35
C ARG A 19 -22.25 9.32 40.38
N ARG A 20 -22.86 8.26 39.82
CA ARG A 20 -22.15 7.39 38.87
C ARG A 20 -21.94 8.08 37.54
N LEU A 21 -22.92 8.84 37.06
CA LEU A 21 -22.76 9.64 35.85
C LEU A 21 -21.62 10.64 36.00
N CYS A 22 -21.59 11.38 37.12
CA CYS A 22 -20.51 12.30 37.45
C CYS A 22 -19.15 11.59 37.48
N SER A 23 -19.05 10.43 38.14
CA SER A 23 -17.81 9.62 38.18
C SER A 23 -17.38 9.15 36.79
N ARG A 24 -18.31 8.68 35.93
CA ARG A 24 -17.99 8.27 34.55
C ARG A 24 -17.47 9.43 33.71
N LEU A 25 -18.09 10.60 33.81
CA LEU A 25 -17.61 11.81 33.12
C LEU A 25 -16.22 12.19 33.62
N HIS A 26 -15.99 12.22 34.94
CA HIS A 26 -14.66 12.50 35.50
C HIS A 26 -13.59 11.52 35.00
N HIS A 27 -13.91 10.23 34.94
CA HIS A 27 -12.98 9.23 34.40
C HIS A 27 -12.71 9.42 32.91
N ALA A 28 -13.75 9.77 32.12
CA ALA A 28 -13.59 10.05 30.69
C ALA A 28 -12.69 11.27 30.45
N PHE A 29 -12.92 12.38 31.16
CA PHE A 29 -12.05 13.57 31.05
C PHE A 29 -10.63 13.28 31.54
N ARG A 30 -10.45 12.52 32.63
CA ARG A 30 -9.12 12.10 33.08
C ARG A 30 -8.41 11.27 32.00
N SER A 31 -9.10 10.29 31.44
CA SER A 31 -8.61 9.44 30.35
C SER A 31 -8.19 10.25 29.13
N ALA A 32 -9.02 11.21 28.71
CA ALA A 32 -8.72 12.11 27.60
C ALA A 32 -7.46 12.94 27.86
N ARG A 33 -7.29 13.49 29.08
CA ARG A 33 -6.07 14.25 29.44
C ARG A 33 -4.82 13.38 29.44
N THR A 34 -4.93 12.16 29.94
CA THR A 34 -3.82 11.21 29.92
C THR A 34 -3.41 10.90 28.48
N ALA A 35 -4.37 10.57 27.62
CA ALA A 35 -4.10 10.34 26.19
C ALA A 35 -3.51 11.58 25.50
N TYR A 36 -4.06 12.77 25.80
CA TYR A 36 -3.55 14.04 25.29
C TYR A 36 -2.09 14.26 25.69
N ALA A 37 -1.73 14.02 26.96
CA ALA A 37 -0.36 14.15 27.44
C ALA A 37 0.58 13.14 26.79
N THR A 38 0.15 11.89 26.62
CA THR A 38 0.93 10.86 25.91
C THR A 38 1.22 11.27 24.46
N VAL A 39 0.19 11.74 23.74
CA VAL A 39 0.31 12.22 22.36
C VAL A 39 1.20 13.46 22.29
N ALA A 40 1.06 14.40 23.23
CA ALA A 40 1.90 15.60 23.31
C ALA A 40 3.38 15.25 23.53
N ASN A 41 3.67 14.30 24.43
CA ASN A 41 5.03 13.86 24.72
C ASN A 41 5.69 13.19 23.50
N ALA A 42 4.89 12.51 22.68
CA ALA A 42 5.31 11.92 21.42
C ALA A 42 5.48 12.95 20.28
N GLN A 43 5.31 14.26 20.55
CA GLN A 43 5.45 15.35 19.59
C GLN A 43 4.53 15.27 18.35
N LEU A 44 3.44 14.50 18.45
CA LEU A 44 2.38 14.49 17.45
C LEU A 44 1.66 15.84 17.46
N ARG A 45 1.17 16.25 16.28
CA ARG A 45 0.42 17.51 16.16
C ARG A 45 -0.96 17.34 16.76
N LEU A 46 -1.20 18.04 17.86
CA LEU A 46 -2.51 18.13 18.51
C LEU A 46 -3.40 19.17 17.83
N LEU A 47 -4.63 18.77 17.52
CA LEU A 47 -5.65 19.60 16.89
C LEU A 47 -6.80 19.94 17.83
N SER A 48 -7.06 19.07 18.81
CA SER A 48 -7.99 19.35 19.90
C SER A 48 -7.33 20.26 20.94
N GLU A 49 -8.13 21.10 21.59
CA GLU A 49 -7.72 21.76 22.83
C GLU A 49 -7.47 20.74 23.93
N ARG A 50 -6.74 21.14 24.98
CA ARG A 50 -6.49 20.30 26.15
C ARG A 50 -7.85 19.93 26.79
N PRO A 51 -8.13 18.64 27.02
CA PRO A 51 -9.38 18.24 27.66
C PRO A 51 -9.54 18.87 29.05
N GLY A 52 -10.77 19.31 29.36
CA GLY A 52 -11.07 20.09 30.56
C GLY A 52 -10.97 19.35 31.90
N GLY A 53 -11.25 20.08 32.99
CA GLY A 53 -11.43 19.53 34.34
C GLY A 53 -10.24 19.66 35.31
N ASP A 54 -9.14 20.33 34.91
CA ASP A 54 -8.02 20.63 35.82
C ASP A 54 -8.18 21.97 36.55
N GLU A 55 -8.97 22.89 35.99
CA GLU A 55 -9.20 24.22 36.56
C GLU A 55 -10.71 24.44 36.78
N PRO A 56 -11.10 25.10 37.89
CA PRO A 56 -12.48 25.55 38.04
C PRO A 56 -12.81 26.49 36.88
N PRO A 57 -13.99 26.37 36.25
CA PRO A 57 -14.34 27.23 35.13
C PRO A 57 -14.31 28.69 35.62
N THR A 58 -13.42 29.49 35.02
CA THR A 58 -13.38 30.95 35.18
C THR A 58 -14.50 31.64 34.39
N VAL A 59 -15.22 30.85 33.59
CA VAL A 59 -16.33 31.23 32.73
C VAL A 59 -17.65 30.71 33.30
N ASP A 60 -18.77 31.26 32.82
CA ASP A 60 -20.09 30.78 33.19
C ASP A 60 -20.29 29.30 32.82
N ILE A 61 -21.19 28.61 33.50
CA ILE A 61 -21.44 27.18 33.32
C ILE A 61 -21.83 26.82 31.88
N VAL A 62 -22.55 27.71 31.19
CA VAL A 62 -22.95 27.51 29.79
C VAL A 62 -21.74 27.54 28.86
N ASP A 63 -20.83 28.48 29.09
CA ASP A 63 -19.60 28.61 28.32
C ASP A 63 -18.64 27.46 28.62
N ALA A 64 -18.52 27.08 29.90
CA ALA A 64 -17.72 25.94 30.34
C ALA A 64 -18.19 24.63 29.69
N ILE A 65 -19.50 24.40 29.60
CA ILE A 65 -20.06 23.21 28.93
C ILE A 65 -19.83 23.26 27.43
N SER A 66 -19.92 24.45 26.82
CA SER A 66 -19.75 24.61 25.37
C SER A 66 -18.30 24.39 24.91
N GLN A 67 -17.33 24.67 25.79
CA GLN A 67 -15.90 24.49 25.55
C GLN A 67 -15.37 23.13 26.02
N ALA A 68 -16.09 22.43 26.91
CA ALA A 68 -15.65 21.15 27.44
C ALA A 68 -15.67 20.05 26.37
N SER A 69 -14.48 19.62 25.96
CA SER A 69 -14.28 18.45 25.11
C SER A 69 -13.46 17.37 25.83
N ALA A 70 -13.95 16.13 25.79
CA ALA A 70 -13.17 14.95 26.17
C ALA A 70 -12.50 14.30 24.95
N CYS A 71 -12.58 14.93 23.78
CA CYS A 71 -12.06 14.38 22.53
C CYS A 71 -10.62 14.84 22.31
N VAL A 72 -9.74 13.89 22.03
CA VAL A 72 -8.34 14.14 21.64
C VAL A 72 -8.22 13.91 20.15
N ALA A 73 -7.89 14.95 19.40
CA ALA A 73 -7.68 14.90 17.96
C ALA A 73 -6.22 15.21 17.65
N PHE A 74 -5.56 14.34 16.88
CA PHE A 74 -4.13 14.44 16.61
C PHE A 74 -3.76 13.87 15.24
N GLN A 75 -2.59 14.24 14.74
CA GLN A 75 -2.07 13.78 13.47
C GLN A 75 -0.53 13.76 13.46
N PHE A 76 0.04 12.86 12.66
CA PHE A 76 1.42 12.93 12.23
C PHE A 76 1.53 13.96 11.09
N ALA A 77 2.37 14.98 11.27
CA ALA A 77 2.49 16.09 10.34
C ALA A 77 3.86 16.74 10.44
N PRO A 78 4.35 17.38 9.36
CA PRO A 78 5.58 18.16 9.43
C PRO A 78 5.40 19.37 10.35
N PRO A 79 6.45 19.81 11.05
CA PRO A 79 6.38 20.94 11.96
C PRO A 79 6.04 22.24 11.21
N GLY A 80 5.23 23.10 11.82
CA GLY A 80 4.96 24.46 11.32
C GLY A 80 3.99 24.56 10.13
N VAL A 81 3.35 23.47 9.72
CA VAL A 81 2.41 23.48 8.59
C VAL A 81 0.96 23.46 9.10
N GLU A 82 0.11 24.36 8.60
CA GLU A 82 -1.32 24.41 8.96
C GLU A 82 -2.11 23.24 8.38
N LYS A 83 -1.90 22.88 7.11
CA LYS A 83 -2.50 21.70 6.47
C LYS A 83 -1.42 20.81 5.88
N PRO A 84 -1.24 19.58 6.39
CA PRO A 84 -0.19 18.70 5.93
C PRO A 84 -0.41 18.30 4.45
N PRO A 85 0.67 18.04 3.68
CA PRO A 85 0.53 17.57 2.30
C PRO A 85 -0.25 16.24 2.21
N PRO A 86 -0.92 15.94 1.07
CA PRO A 86 -1.75 14.73 0.91
C PRO A 86 -1.02 13.40 1.17
N TYR A 87 0.30 13.39 1.08
CA TYR A 87 1.11 12.22 1.46
C TYR A 87 0.96 11.86 2.95
N TYR A 88 0.95 12.87 3.83
CA TYR A 88 0.76 12.66 5.27
C TYR A 88 -0.64 12.16 5.59
N ASP A 89 -1.66 12.44 4.77
CA ASP A 89 -2.98 11.84 4.94
C ASP A 89 -2.94 10.32 4.80
N LYS A 90 -2.09 9.79 3.90
CA LYS A 90 -1.89 8.35 3.73
C LYS A 90 -1.12 7.77 4.91
N LEU A 91 -0.08 8.46 5.37
CA LEU A 91 0.65 8.08 6.59
C LEU A 91 -0.26 8.07 7.82
N ASN A 92 -1.12 9.07 8.00
CA ASN A 92 -2.10 9.13 9.10
C ASN A 92 -3.17 8.04 8.97
N SER A 93 -3.63 7.74 7.75
CA SER A 93 -4.56 6.63 7.52
C SER A 93 -3.94 5.29 7.93
N TRP A 94 -2.69 5.05 7.54
CA TRP A 94 -1.94 3.85 7.95
C TRP A 94 -1.73 3.84 9.46
N PHE A 95 -1.26 4.94 10.05
CA PHE A 95 -1.01 5.05 11.49
C PHE A 95 -2.27 4.78 12.31
N GLY A 96 -3.42 5.34 11.90
CA GLY A 96 -4.71 5.07 12.52
C GLY A 96 -5.11 3.60 12.46
N GLN A 97 -4.94 2.94 11.32
CA GLN A 97 -5.21 1.50 11.17
C GLN A 97 -4.29 0.65 12.04
N VAL A 98 -3.03 1.04 12.18
CA VAL A 98 -2.07 0.36 13.07
C VAL A 98 -2.48 0.53 14.52
N LEU A 99 -2.80 1.74 14.96
CA LEU A 99 -3.29 2.00 16.31
C LEU A 99 -4.58 1.24 16.61
N GLN A 100 -5.53 1.17 15.67
CA GLN A 100 -6.75 0.39 15.84
C GLN A 100 -6.50 -1.11 16.05
N ARG A 101 -5.40 -1.64 15.48
CA ARG A 101 -5.03 -3.05 15.60
C ARG A 101 -4.20 -3.32 16.86
N GLU A 102 -3.28 -2.43 17.20
CA GLU A 102 -2.25 -2.66 18.23
C GLU A 102 -2.60 -2.00 19.58
N ALA A 103 -3.35 -0.90 19.58
CA ALA A 103 -3.78 -0.20 20.77
C ALA A 103 -5.23 -0.61 21.16
N ASP A 104 -5.45 -1.91 21.37
CA ASP A 104 -6.77 -2.48 21.70
C ASP A 104 -7.40 -1.96 23.00
N MET A 105 -6.60 -1.34 23.87
CA MET A 105 -7.03 -0.70 25.10
C MET A 105 -7.89 0.56 24.87
N ILE A 106 -7.78 1.20 23.69
CA ILE A 106 -8.55 2.40 23.35
C ILE A 106 -9.19 2.30 21.97
N SER A 107 -10.24 3.09 21.76
CA SER A 107 -10.90 3.20 20.46
C SER A 107 -10.40 4.43 19.72
N ILE A 108 -9.52 4.22 18.75
CA ILE A 108 -9.07 5.27 17.80
C ILE A 108 -9.96 5.25 16.56
N GLU A 109 -10.40 6.42 16.14
CA GLU A 109 -11.09 6.62 14.88
C GLU A 109 -10.22 7.40 13.91
N VAL A 110 -10.33 7.05 12.62
CA VAL A 110 -9.72 7.78 11.52
C VAL A 110 -10.80 8.66 10.90
N CYS A 111 -10.60 9.98 10.96
CA CYS A 111 -11.54 10.98 10.45
C CYS A 111 -10.90 11.78 9.32
N GLU A 112 -11.69 12.25 8.36
CA GLU A 112 -11.24 13.17 7.32
C GLU A 112 -11.90 14.54 7.53
N THR A 113 -11.11 15.60 7.44
CA THR A 113 -11.54 16.99 7.66
C THR A 113 -11.05 17.88 6.51
N GLU A 114 -11.86 18.85 6.12
CA GLU A 114 -11.48 19.76 5.02
C GLU A 114 -10.25 20.61 5.36
N SER A 115 -10.14 21.02 6.63
CA SER A 115 -9.08 21.90 7.14
C SER A 115 -7.77 21.18 7.42
N HIS A 116 -7.81 19.94 7.92
CA HIS A 116 -6.61 19.25 8.40
C HIS A 116 -6.28 17.96 7.65
N GLY A 117 -7.14 17.48 6.75
CA GLY A 117 -6.95 16.19 6.09
C GLY A 117 -7.32 15.04 7.01
N VAL A 118 -6.51 13.98 7.03
CA VAL A 118 -6.77 12.79 7.85
C VAL A 118 -6.26 12.98 9.27
N VAL A 119 -7.16 12.80 10.23
CA VAL A 119 -6.97 13.04 11.66
C VAL A 119 -7.33 11.80 12.45
N LEU A 120 -6.59 11.54 13.52
CA LEU A 120 -6.86 10.48 14.47
C LEU A 120 -7.60 11.03 15.69
N ARG A 121 -8.66 10.35 16.10
CA ARG A 121 -9.57 10.81 17.14
C ARG A 121 -9.74 9.76 18.22
N TYR A 122 -9.51 10.16 19.46
CA TYR A 122 -9.82 9.38 20.65
C TYR A 122 -10.92 10.07 21.45
N CYS A 123 -12.02 9.36 21.73
CA CYS A 123 -13.12 9.86 22.54
C CYS A 123 -13.57 8.83 23.59
N PRO A 124 -13.20 8.99 24.87
CA PRO A 124 -13.58 8.07 25.95
C PRO A 124 -15.07 8.04 26.27
N LEU A 125 -15.85 9.00 25.75
CA LEU A 125 -17.30 9.02 25.91
C LEU A 125 -18.00 8.07 24.93
N GLU A 126 -17.33 7.72 23.84
CA GLU A 126 -17.85 6.88 22.76
C GLU A 126 -17.15 5.52 22.69
N GLY A 127 -16.01 5.36 23.39
CA GLY A 127 -15.21 4.14 23.41
C GLY A 127 -14.66 3.79 24.79
N SER A 128 -13.55 3.06 24.79
CA SER A 128 -12.87 2.60 26.01
C SER A 128 -12.08 3.70 26.73
N LEU A 129 -12.00 3.60 28.05
CA LEU A 129 -11.15 4.45 28.89
C LEU A 129 -9.71 3.93 28.86
N LEU A 130 -8.75 4.82 28.64
CA LEU A 130 -7.34 4.56 28.85
C LEU A 130 -7.05 4.53 30.35
N GLU A 131 -6.78 3.36 30.89
CA GLU A 131 -6.45 3.19 32.30
C GLU A 131 -4.99 3.56 32.59
N GLU A 132 -4.68 3.96 33.83
CA GLU A 132 -3.34 4.43 34.21
C GLU A 132 -2.25 3.37 33.98
N GLN A 133 -2.58 2.09 34.14
CA GLN A 133 -1.64 1.00 33.91
C GLN A 133 -1.33 0.78 32.42
N GLN A 134 -2.22 1.22 31.53
CA GLN A 134 -2.12 1.02 30.08
C GLN A 134 -1.41 2.17 29.37
N VAL A 135 -1.18 3.30 30.06
CA VAL A 135 -0.54 4.49 29.49
C VAL A 135 0.84 4.19 28.94
N GLY A 136 1.64 3.39 29.66
CA GLY A 136 2.97 2.98 29.21
C GLY A 136 2.91 2.18 27.91
N ALA A 137 1.99 1.20 27.82
CA ALA A 137 1.81 0.41 26.62
C ALA A 137 1.37 1.27 25.42
N PHE A 138 0.42 2.19 25.63
CA PHE A 138 -0.02 3.11 24.59
C PHE A 138 1.11 4.04 24.11
N ALA A 139 1.91 4.58 25.04
CA ALA A 139 3.07 5.40 24.71
C ALA A 139 4.09 4.63 23.88
N SER A 140 4.43 3.40 24.27
CA SER A 140 5.38 2.55 23.53
C SER A 140 4.88 2.20 22.13
N ILE A 141 3.58 1.97 21.95
CA ILE A 141 3.00 1.75 20.62
C ILE A 141 3.17 3.01 19.77
N ILE A 142 2.80 4.20 20.28
CA ILE A 142 2.97 5.45 19.52
C ILE A 142 4.43 5.67 19.14
N GLU A 143 5.36 5.52 20.09
CA GLU A 143 6.79 5.70 19.87
C GLU A 143 7.32 4.76 18.79
N ALA A 144 6.99 3.46 18.87
CA ALA A 144 7.39 2.48 17.87
C ALA A 144 6.88 2.85 16.47
N GLN A 145 5.63 3.28 16.34
CA GLN A 145 5.05 3.63 15.05
C GLN A 145 5.56 4.98 14.51
N LEU A 146 5.91 5.93 15.39
CA LEU A 146 6.55 7.17 15.00
C LEU A 146 7.92 6.93 14.37
N HIS A 147 8.74 6.03 14.93
CA HIS A 147 10.03 5.68 14.33
C HIS A 147 9.89 5.15 12.90
N VAL A 148 8.85 4.36 12.62
CA VAL A 148 8.55 3.87 11.26
C VAL A 148 8.11 5.02 10.34
N LEU A 149 7.23 5.90 10.82
CA LEU A 149 6.73 7.05 10.07
C LEU A 149 7.87 8.03 9.70
N GLU A 150 8.71 8.37 10.67
CA GLU A 150 9.84 9.28 10.53
C GLU A 150 10.87 8.69 9.56
N ALA A 151 11.31 7.45 9.77
CA ALA A 151 12.25 6.78 8.87
C ALA A 151 11.70 6.72 7.43
N THR A 152 10.41 6.43 7.27
CA THR A 152 9.77 6.38 5.94
C THR A 152 9.73 7.76 5.27
N VAL A 153 9.53 8.84 6.02
CA VAL A 153 9.59 10.21 5.48
C VAL A 153 11.02 10.57 5.08
N GLU A 154 11.99 10.28 5.94
CA GLU A 154 13.40 10.60 5.74
C GLU A 154 14.02 9.85 4.55
N LEU A 155 13.75 8.54 4.43
CA LEU A 155 14.30 7.69 3.37
C LEU A 155 13.59 7.86 2.01
N ARG A 156 12.46 8.58 1.96
CA ARG A 156 11.67 8.74 0.74
C ARG A 156 12.40 9.50 -0.36
N GLU A 157 13.05 10.63 -0.04
CA GLU A 157 13.78 11.41 -1.04
C GLU A 157 15.05 10.69 -1.52
N PRO A 158 15.90 10.12 -0.64
CA PRO A 158 17.00 9.24 -1.04
C PRO A 158 16.55 8.11 -1.98
N PHE A 159 15.49 7.38 -1.60
CA PHE A 159 14.90 6.33 -2.44
C PHE A 159 14.55 6.82 -3.84
N GLN A 160 13.86 7.97 -3.96
CA GLN A 160 13.49 8.52 -5.26
C GLN A 160 14.70 8.88 -6.13
N LYS A 161 15.78 9.38 -5.52
CA LYS A 161 17.03 9.69 -6.23
C LYS A 161 17.70 8.42 -6.73
N MET A 162 17.83 7.40 -5.88
CA MET A 162 18.45 6.12 -6.24
C MET A 162 17.68 5.41 -7.36
N VAL A 163 16.34 5.44 -7.32
CA VAL A 163 15.51 4.94 -8.43
C VAL A 163 15.79 5.67 -9.75
N GLN A 164 16.03 6.99 -9.72
CA GLN A 164 16.31 7.79 -10.91
C GLN A 164 17.72 7.55 -11.49
N GLU A 165 18.67 7.10 -10.67
CA GLU A 165 20.02 6.75 -11.11
C GLU A 165 20.05 5.48 -11.96
N HIS A 166 19.05 4.60 -11.79
CA HIS A 166 18.93 3.38 -12.57
C HIS A 166 18.14 3.58 -13.87
N PRO A 167 18.74 3.34 -15.06
CA PRO A 167 18.06 3.57 -16.33
C PRO A 167 16.87 2.64 -16.57
N THR A 168 16.90 1.44 -15.98
CA THR A 168 15.87 0.40 -16.08
C THR A 168 14.76 0.53 -15.04
N LEU A 169 14.84 1.51 -14.14
CA LEU A 169 13.78 1.76 -13.16
C LEU A 169 13.06 3.06 -13.49
N ARG A 170 11.78 3.09 -13.13
CA ARG A 170 10.94 4.28 -13.21
C ARG A 170 10.19 4.43 -11.90
N LEU A 171 10.29 5.63 -11.32
CA LEU A 171 9.48 6.01 -10.17
C LEU A 171 8.02 6.14 -10.61
N VAL A 172 7.12 5.53 -9.85
CA VAL A 172 5.68 5.53 -10.11
C VAL A 172 4.95 6.09 -8.90
N HIS A 173 4.05 7.03 -9.14
CA HIS A 173 3.09 7.45 -8.12
C HIS A 173 2.01 6.39 -7.97
N VAL A 174 1.80 5.94 -6.72
CA VAL A 174 0.78 4.95 -6.38
C VAL A 174 -0.30 5.65 -5.54
N PRO A 175 -1.52 5.83 -6.08
CA PRO A 175 -2.63 6.42 -5.37
C PRO A 175 -2.89 5.76 -4.03
N GLY A 176 -3.07 6.57 -2.99
CA GLY A 176 -3.46 6.05 -1.68
C GLY A 176 -2.37 5.33 -0.90
N TRP A 177 -1.13 5.29 -1.40
CA TRP A 177 -0.07 4.51 -0.78
C TRP A 177 0.67 5.27 0.33
N ALA A 178 0.81 4.61 1.48
CA ALA A 178 1.70 5.03 2.57
C ALA A 178 3.00 4.22 2.48
N GLY A 179 4.11 4.90 2.18
CA GLY A 179 5.41 4.27 1.98
C GLY A 179 6.33 5.09 1.08
N LEU A 180 7.50 4.50 0.76
CA LEU A 180 8.51 5.14 -0.08
C LEU A 180 8.00 5.46 -1.51
N GLY A 181 7.20 4.57 -2.11
CA GLY A 181 6.58 4.80 -3.42
C GLY A 181 6.42 3.52 -4.25
N GLY A 182 6.17 3.70 -5.55
CA GLY A 182 6.15 2.60 -6.53
C GLY A 182 7.37 2.65 -7.44
N VAL A 183 7.86 1.47 -7.85
CA VAL A 183 8.95 1.32 -8.82
C VAL A 183 8.51 0.36 -9.89
N ARG A 184 8.70 0.77 -11.15
CA ARG A 184 8.46 -0.08 -12.32
C ARG A 184 9.79 -0.43 -12.96
N TYR A 185 9.97 -1.71 -13.24
CA TYR A 185 11.08 -2.20 -14.03
C TYR A 185 10.73 -2.07 -15.52
N VAL A 186 11.57 -1.36 -16.26
CA VAL A 186 11.44 -1.11 -17.69
C VAL A 186 12.77 -1.52 -18.35
N PRO A 187 12.80 -2.65 -19.08
CA PRO A 187 14.00 -3.07 -19.79
C PRO A 187 14.52 -2.01 -20.77
N VAL A 188 15.83 -2.01 -21.02
CA VAL A 188 16.41 -1.11 -22.02
C VAL A 188 15.85 -1.46 -23.40
N GLY A 189 15.35 -0.46 -24.14
CA GLY A 189 14.74 -0.65 -25.45
C GLY A 189 13.25 -1.03 -25.43
N TRP A 190 12.62 -1.08 -24.25
CA TRP A 190 11.17 -1.29 -24.10
C TRP A 190 10.40 0.04 -23.96
N GLU A 191 10.91 1.12 -24.55
CA GLU A 191 10.29 2.45 -24.50
C GLU A 191 8.94 2.47 -25.23
N ASP A 192 8.82 1.68 -26.31
CA ASP A 192 7.60 1.52 -27.11
C ASP A 192 6.87 0.18 -26.83
N ALA A 193 7.25 -0.55 -25.78
CA ALA A 193 6.61 -1.82 -25.43
C ALA A 193 5.13 -1.59 -25.08
N SER A 194 4.29 -2.59 -25.37
CA SER A 194 2.88 -2.48 -25.06
C SER A 194 2.64 -2.46 -23.54
N ASN A 195 1.59 -1.78 -23.12
CA ASN A 195 1.17 -1.74 -21.72
C ASN A 195 0.97 -3.14 -21.12
N ASP A 196 0.50 -4.09 -21.92
CA ASP A 196 0.26 -5.47 -21.49
C ASP A 196 1.57 -6.23 -21.25
N GLU A 197 2.60 -6.02 -22.10
CA GLU A 197 3.92 -6.61 -21.91
C GLU A 197 4.59 -6.08 -20.64
N LEU A 198 4.57 -4.75 -20.44
CA LEU A 198 5.11 -4.12 -19.23
C LEU A 198 4.37 -4.59 -17.96
N ASN A 199 3.04 -4.71 -18.03
CA ASN A 199 2.23 -5.21 -16.92
C ASN A 199 2.53 -6.68 -16.61
N SER A 200 2.64 -7.52 -17.64
CA SER A 200 2.98 -8.93 -17.47
C SER A 200 4.35 -9.08 -16.81
N LEU A 201 5.35 -8.36 -17.30
CA LEU A 201 6.71 -8.36 -16.76
C LEU A 201 6.73 -7.92 -15.28
N ASN A 202 6.13 -6.78 -14.96
CA ASN A 202 6.16 -6.24 -13.59
C ASN A 202 5.33 -7.08 -12.60
N ARG A 203 4.23 -7.71 -13.05
CA ARG A 203 3.48 -8.64 -12.19
C ARG A 203 4.26 -9.93 -11.92
N GLN A 204 4.96 -10.46 -12.93
CA GLN A 204 5.85 -11.62 -12.75
C GLN A 204 7.02 -11.27 -11.82
N LEU A 205 7.63 -10.09 -11.98
CA LEU A 205 8.65 -9.56 -11.08
C LEU A 205 8.17 -9.52 -9.63
N VAL A 206 7.01 -8.93 -9.36
CA VAL A 206 6.44 -8.91 -8.00
C VAL A 206 6.20 -10.33 -7.47
N THR A 207 5.74 -11.24 -8.33
CA THR A 207 5.51 -12.64 -7.94
C THR A 207 6.82 -13.32 -7.53
N GLN A 208 7.91 -13.07 -8.26
CA GLN A 208 9.24 -13.57 -7.92
C GLN A 208 9.77 -12.94 -6.63
N LEU A 209 9.68 -11.61 -6.49
CA LEU A 209 10.10 -10.91 -5.27
C LEU A 209 9.37 -11.41 -4.03
N ARG A 210 8.05 -11.64 -4.14
CA ARG A 210 7.21 -12.19 -3.06
C ARG A 210 7.61 -13.59 -2.62
N ALA A 211 8.23 -14.38 -3.50
CA ALA A 211 8.72 -15.71 -3.14
C ALA A 211 9.97 -15.63 -2.24
N THR A 212 10.76 -14.55 -2.38
CA THR A 212 11.93 -14.28 -1.54
C THR A 212 11.53 -13.56 -0.25
N ASP A 213 10.69 -12.51 -0.36
CA ASP A 213 10.23 -11.71 0.77
C ASP A 213 8.76 -11.30 0.59
N GLY A 214 7.92 -11.71 1.55
CA GLY A 214 6.50 -11.43 1.57
C GLY A 214 6.12 -9.95 1.73
N ALA A 215 7.08 -9.07 2.05
CA ALA A 215 6.88 -7.63 2.16
C ALA A 215 6.59 -6.95 0.81
N PHE A 216 7.07 -7.53 -0.31
CA PHE A 216 6.84 -6.94 -1.62
C PHE A 216 5.39 -7.04 -2.07
N SER A 217 4.85 -5.98 -2.68
CA SER A 217 3.49 -6.00 -3.19
C SER A 217 3.30 -5.35 -4.54
N CYS A 218 2.30 -5.82 -5.27
CA CYS A 218 1.94 -5.26 -6.57
C CYS A 218 1.04 -4.06 -6.34
N GLY A 219 1.26 -3.01 -7.13
CA GLY A 219 0.39 -1.87 -7.22
C GLY A 219 0.18 -1.42 -8.65
N ASP A 220 -0.81 -0.58 -8.84
CA ASP A 220 -1.06 0.11 -10.10
C ASP A 220 -0.73 1.59 -9.91
N GLY A 221 -0.03 2.16 -10.89
CA GLY A 221 0.22 3.60 -10.95
C GLY A 221 -1.02 4.38 -11.39
N ASP A 222 -0.91 5.71 -11.42
CA ASP A 222 -1.96 6.60 -11.98
C ASP A 222 -2.31 6.27 -13.44
N ASP A 223 -1.37 5.68 -14.16
CA ASP A 223 -1.48 5.23 -15.54
C ASP A 223 -2.16 3.85 -15.69
N GLY A 224 -2.54 3.21 -14.58
CA GLY A 224 -3.10 1.86 -14.56
C GLY A 224 -2.10 0.75 -14.87
N LEU A 225 -0.79 1.07 -14.89
CA LEU A 225 0.26 0.10 -15.14
C LEU A 225 0.87 -0.43 -13.83
N ALA A 226 1.20 -1.71 -13.83
CA ALA A 226 1.74 -2.43 -12.68
C ALA A 226 3.11 -1.88 -12.26
N CYS A 227 3.36 -1.89 -10.95
CA CYS A 227 4.62 -1.54 -10.32
C CYS A 227 4.83 -2.34 -9.02
N VAL A 228 6.07 -2.42 -8.58
CA VAL A 228 6.46 -2.90 -7.25
C VAL A 228 6.22 -1.77 -6.24
N ARG A 229 5.46 -2.04 -5.18
CA ARG A 229 5.22 -1.08 -4.09
C ARG A 229 6.27 -1.25 -3.00
N PHE A 230 6.87 -0.13 -2.59
CA PHE A 230 7.75 0.00 -1.45
C PHE A 230 6.97 0.66 -0.31
N GLY A 231 6.74 -0.12 0.76
CA GLY A 231 5.91 0.28 1.89
C GLY A 231 6.61 1.15 2.92
N MET A 232 6.13 1.01 4.15
CA MET A 232 6.72 1.62 5.33
C MET A 232 8.06 0.94 5.66
N VAL A 233 9.04 1.71 6.10
CA VAL A 233 10.39 1.26 6.42
C VAL A 233 10.82 1.74 7.80
N THR A 234 11.80 1.06 8.38
CA THR A 234 12.48 1.45 9.61
C THR A 234 13.80 2.14 9.29
N ALA A 235 14.43 2.78 10.27
CA ALA A 235 15.72 3.46 10.09
C ALA A 235 16.85 2.50 9.66
N ASP A 236 16.75 1.21 10.02
CA ASP A 236 17.72 0.18 9.67
C ASP A 236 17.46 -0.47 8.30
N SER A 237 16.43 -0.03 7.57
CA SER A 237 16.09 -0.60 6.27
C SER A 237 17.11 -0.19 5.20
N ASP A 238 17.79 -1.16 4.62
CA ASP A 238 18.72 -0.93 3.50
C ASP A 238 17.93 -0.80 2.18
N VAL A 239 17.71 0.45 1.79
CA VAL A 239 16.94 0.77 0.57
C VAL A 239 17.73 0.38 -0.69
N ASP A 240 19.05 0.42 -0.66
CA ASP A 240 19.91 0.05 -1.78
C ASP A 240 19.81 -1.45 -2.05
N GLU A 241 19.93 -2.28 -1.01
CA GLU A 241 19.78 -3.74 -1.12
C GLU A 241 18.41 -4.12 -1.69
N LEU A 242 17.34 -3.44 -1.25
CA LEU A 242 15.99 -3.68 -1.76
C LEU A 242 15.86 -3.33 -3.26
N LEU A 243 16.49 -2.24 -3.71
CA LEU A 243 16.50 -1.86 -5.12
C LEU A 243 17.36 -2.83 -5.97
N GLU A 244 18.50 -3.27 -5.45
CA GLU A 244 19.33 -4.29 -6.08
C GLU A 244 18.58 -5.61 -6.26
N LEU A 245 17.79 -6.01 -5.27
CA LEU A 245 16.93 -7.20 -5.37
C LEU A 245 15.89 -7.06 -6.49
N VAL A 246 15.25 -5.89 -6.60
CA VAL A 246 14.31 -5.59 -7.71
C VAL A 246 15.03 -5.63 -9.06
N LEU A 247 16.25 -5.11 -9.15
CA LEU A 247 17.05 -5.12 -10.38
C LEU A 247 17.47 -6.55 -10.78
N SER A 248 17.93 -7.36 -9.82
CA SER A 248 18.33 -8.75 -10.08
C SER A 248 17.14 -9.58 -10.54
N ALA A 249 16.04 -9.55 -9.78
CA ALA A 249 14.81 -10.26 -10.15
C ALA A 249 14.25 -9.74 -11.48
N GLY A 250 14.28 -8.43 -11.73
CA GLY A 250 13.83 -7.83 -12.99
C GLY A 250 14.57 -8.38 -14.20
N LYS A 251 15.91 -8.49 -14.11
CA LYS A 251 16.75 -9.08 -15.15
C LYS A 251 16.45 -10.56 -15.36
N GLU A 252 16.26 -11.32 -14.29
CA GLU A 252 15.94 -12.75 -14.39
C GLU A 252 14.59 -13.01 -15.08
N VAL A 253 13.56 -12.21 -14.75
CA VAL A 253 12.24 -12.29 -15.41
C VAL A 253 12.35 -11.85 -16.87
N GLU A 254 13.11 -10.80 -17.16
CA GLU A 254 13.36 -10.31 -18.52
C GLU A 254 14.03 -11.40 -19.38
N GLU A 255 15.10 -12.02 -18.87
CA GLU A 255 15.83 -13.09 -19.56
C GLU A 255 14.95 -14.32 -19.79
N SER A 256 14.15 -14.70 -18.79
CA SER A 256 13.19 -15.81 -18.89
C SER A 256 12.13 -15.53 -19.95
N SER A 257 11.60 -14.30 -19.98
CA SER A 257 10.62 -13.87 -20.98
C SER A 257 11.20 -13.88 -22.39
N ARG A 258 12.44 -13.39 -22.55
CA ARG A 258 13.14 -13.40 -23.85
C ARG A 258 13.46 -14.81 -24.33
N ALA A 259 13.87 -15.70 -23.44
CA ALA A 259 14.15 -17.10 -23.77
C ALA A 259 12.90 -17.82 -24.29
N LEU A 260 11.74 -17.60 -23.65
CA LEU A 260 10.45 -18.16 -24.10
C LEU A 260 10.05 -17.68 -25.49
N THR A 261 10.23 -16.39 -25.78
CA THR A 261 9.95 -15.81 -27.10
C THR A 261 10.86 -16.42 -28.18
N ASN A 262 12.17 -16.51 -27.90
CA ASN A 262 13.14 -17.12 -28.82
C ASN A 262 12.82 -18.60 -29.09
N MET A 263 12.49 -19.37 -28.05
CA MET A 263 12.11 -20.78 -28.21
C MET A 263 10.86 -20.93 -29.06
N THR A 264 9.86 -20.07 -28.86
CA THR A 264 8.61 -20.08 -29.64
C THR A 264 8.87 -19.76 -31.11
N GLU A 265 9.76 -18.81 -31.41
CA GLU A 265 10.13 -18.48 -32.79
C GLU A 265 10.89 -19.64 -33.46
N VAL A 266 11.83 -20.27 -32.75
CA VAL A 266 12.56 -21.45 -33.24
C VAL A 266 11.60 -22.62 -33.47
N LEU A 267 10.63 -22.85 -32.58
CA LEU A 267 9.62 -23.90 -32.75
C LEU A 267 8.76 -23.66 -33.99
N LYS A 268 8.33 -22.40 -34.20
CA LYS A 268 7.54 -22.01 -35.37
C LYS A 268 8.33 -22.24 -36.67
N LYS A 269 9.59 -21.78 -36.73
CA LYS A 269 10.48 -22.03 -37.89
C LYS A 269 10.74 -23.52 -38.10
N GLY A 270 10.88 -24.31 -37.03
CA GLY A 270 11.04 -25.76 -37.11
C GLY A 270 9.81 -26.47 -37.68
N ILE A 271 8.61 -26.05 -37.29
CA ILE A 271 7.34 -26.57 -37.84
C ILE A 271 7.19 -26.19 -39.31
N GLU A 272 7.47 -24.93 -39.67
CA GLU A 272 7.42 -24.46 -41.06
C GLU A 272 8.44 -25.22 -41.94
N ALA A 273 9.66 -25.46 -41.45
CA ALA A 273 10.67 -26.24 -42.15
C ALA A 273 10.25 -27.71 -42.32
N ALA A 274 9.73 -28.35 -41.27
CA ALA A 274 9.25 -29.73 -41.34
C ALA A 274 8.05 -29.86 -42.30
N GLN A 275 7.15 -28.89 -42.31
CA GLN A 275 6.01 -28.86 -43.24
C GLN A 275 6.50 -28.71 -44.69
N ALA A 276 7.47 -27.82 -44.94
CA ALA A 276 8.09 -27.64 -46.25
C ALA A 276 8.83 -28.89 -46.72
N ASP A 277 9.51 -29.60 -45.83
CA ASP A 277 10.19 -30.87 -46.14
C ASP A 277 9.17 -31.98 -46.47
N ILE A 278 8.07 -32.08 -45.72
CA ILE A 278 6.97 -33.01 -46.04
C ILE A 278 6.35 -32.69 -47.41
N GLU A 279 6.12 -31.41 -47.72
CA GLU A 279 5.61 -30.99 -49.03
C GLU A 279 6.59 -31.32 -50.16
N ARG A 280 7.89 -31.13 -49.92
CA ARG A 280 8.96 -31.46 -50.87
C ARG A 280 9.05 -32.97 -51.11
N GLU A 281 9.06 -33.79 -50.06
CA GLU A 281 9.05 -35.24 -50.17
C GLU A 281 7.79 -35.76 -50.88
N ASN A 282 6.62 -35.18 -50.59
CA ASN A 282 5.39 -35.51 -51.29
C ASN A 282 5.44 -35.11 -52.78
N ALA A 283 6.00 -33.95 -53.11
CA ALA A 283 6.19 -33.52 -54.49
C ALA A 283 7.18 -34.43 -55.25
N GLU A 284 8.27 -34.83 -54.60
CA GLU A 284 9.24 -35.78 -55.15
C GLU A 284 8.63 -37.18 -55.34
N ARG A 285 7.80 -37.66 -54.40
CA ARG A 285 7.02 -38.89 -54.56
C ARG A 285 6.05 -38.82 -55.74
N LEU A 286 5.26 -37.74 -55.84
CA LEU A 286 4.34 -37.50 -56.96
C LEU A 286 5.09 -37.41 -58.30
N TRP A 287 6.28 -36.82 -58.32
CA TRP A 287 7.13 -36.77 -59.52
C TRP A 287 7.60 -38.15 -59.94
N GLN A 288 8.05 -38.98 -59.00
CA GLN A 288 8.44 -40.37 -59.27
C GLN A 288 7.26 -41.21 -59.79
N GLU A 289 6.06 -41.05 -59.21
CA GLU A 289 4.85 -41.71 -59.69
C GLU A 289 4.38 -41.19 -61.06
N GLY A 290 4.58 -39.90 -61.35
CA GLY A 290 4.27 -39.26 -62.63
C GLY A 290 5.17 -39.71 -63.79
N LEU A 291 6.45 -40.00 -63.50
CA LEU A 291 7.40 -40.54 -64.48
C LEU A 291 7.00 -41.95 -64.94
N LEU A 292 6.50 -42.79 -64.03
CA LEU A 292 6.01 -44.14 -64.32
C LEU A 292 4.77 -44.17 -65.23
N ARG A 293 4.02 -43.06 -65.35
CA ARG A 293 2.84 -42.97 -66.24
C ARG A 293 3.16 -42.50 -67.67
N ARG A 294 4.40 -42.10 -67.98
CA ARG A 294 4.79 -41.58 -69.31
C ARG A 294 5.80 -42.44 -70.06
N VAL A 295 6.23 -43.57 -69.53
CA VAL A 295 7.06 -44.52 -70.28
C VAL A 295 6.13 -45.40 -71.13
N PRO A 296 6.16 -45.31 -72.48
CA PRO A 296 5.47 -46.28 -73.31
C PRO A 296 6.17 -47.61 -73.09
N VAL A 297 5.44 -48.60 -72.56
CA VAL A 297 5.92 -49.98 -72.51
C VAL A 297 5.95 -50.48 -73.96
N VAL A 298 7.06 -50.26 -74.66
CA VAL A 298 7.30 -50.92 -75.94
C VAL A 298 7.64 -52.36 -75.60
N GLY A 299 6.61 -53.21 -75.60
CA GLY A 299 6.75 -54.65 -75.46
C GLY A 299 7.69 -55.17 -76.54
N ARG A 300 8.77 -55.85 -76.12
CA ARG A 300 9.57 -56.71 -77.00
C ARG A 300 8.63 -57.77 -77.58
N VAL A 301 8.42 -57.71 -78.89
CA VAL A 301 7.95 -58.86 -79.66
C VAL A 301 9.11 -59.85 -79.77
N VAL A 302 8.87 -61.04 -79.27
CA VAL A 302 9.72 -62.23 -79.34
C VAL A 302 9.72 -62.74 -80.79
N ASP A 303 10.83 -63.27 -81.30
CA ASP A 303 10.96 -64.72 -81.60
C ASP A 303 12.17 -65.08 -82.49
N TRP A 304 12.87 -66.15 -82.06
CA TRP A 304 13.92 -67.01 -82.68
C TRP A 304 15.20 -66.39 -83.26
#